data_AF-A0A3B9Q3I7-F1
#
_entry.id   AF-A0A3B9Q3I7-F1
#
_cell.length_a   1.000
_cell.length_b   1.000
_cell.length_c   1.000
_cell.angle_alpha   90.00
_cell.angle_beta   90.00
_cell.angle_gamma   90.00
#
_symmetry.space_group_name_H-M   'P 1'
#
loop_
_entity.id
_entity.type
_entity.pdbx_description
1 polymer ?
#
loop_
_entity_poly.entity_id
_entity_poly.type
_entity_poly.pdbx_seq_one_letter_code
_entity_poly.pdbx_strand_id
1 'polypeptide(L)'
;MIIMDYLKMVASGITIITGIFSLVKPRSVQDFTGLEITVPRGITEIRAVLGGLFIALGAAPLIYMSSDMYKMAGIGYLAVGLVRLVSIIVDKSYVRSNMISLIFEVVLGLILFI
;
A
#
# COMPACT_ATOMS: atom_id res chain seq x y z
N MET A 1 11.94 -0.06 -23.20
CA MET A 1 10.95 -0.07 -22.10
C MET A 1 9.57 -0.07 -22.72
N ILE A 2 8.77 -1.06 -22.35
CA ILE A 2 7.37 -1.16 -22.76
C ILE A 2 6.55 -0.22 -21.85
N ILE A 3 5.38 0.25 -22.29
CA ILE A 3 4.47 1.09 -21.48
C ILE A 3 4.26 0.52 -20.06
N MET A 4 4.20 -0.81 -19.93
CA MET A 4 4.06 -1.50 -18.65
C MET A 4 5.19 -1.22 -17.67
N ASP A 5 6.44 -1.11 -18.13
CA ASP A 5 7.60 -0.84 -17.26
C ASP A 5 7.45 0.53 -16.59
N TYR A 6 6.99 1.53 -17.33
CA TYR A 6 6.72 2.86 -16.78
C TYR A 6 5.57 2.84 -15.77
N LEU A 7 4.51 2.07 -16.04
CA LEU A 7 3.39 1.92 -15.09
C LEU A 7 3.85 1.26 -13.78
N LYS A 8 4.71 0.25 -13.86
CA LYS A 8 5.33 -0.40 -12.69
C LYS A 8 6.16 0.59 -11.87
N MET A 9 6.99 1.40 -12.53
CA MET A 9 7.78 2.43 -11.85
C MET A 9 6.89 3.47 -11.16
N VAL A 10 5.80 3.89 -11.81
CA VAL A 10 4.82 4.83 -11.22
C VAL A 10 4.11 4.19 -10.03
N ALA A 11 3.67 2.93 -10.13
CA ALA A 11 3.05 2.20 -9.03
C ALA A 11 3.98 2.08 -7.80
N SER A 12 5.24 1.73 -8.03
CA SER A 12 6.29 1.75 -7.00
C SER A 12 6.48 3.14 -6.40
N GLY A 13 6.52 4.19 -7.23
CA GLY A 13 6.61 5.58 -6.78
C GLY A 13 5.44 6.01 -5.89
N ILE A 14 4.22 5.67 -6.28
CA ILE A 14 3.00 5.93 -5.48
C ILE A 14 3.12 5.23 -4.12
N THR A 15 3.55 3.97 -4.10
CA THR A 15 3.73 3.18 -2.88
C THR A 15 4.74 3.85 -1.92
N ILE A 16 5.86 4.34 -2.46
CA ILE A 16 6.87 5.09 -1.68
C ILE A 16 6.27 6.38 -1.13
N ILE A 17 5.55 7.16 -1.95
CA ILE A 17 4.94 8.43 -1.53
C ILE A 17 3.93 8.20 -0.40
N THR A 18 3.10 7.16 -0.49
CA THR A 18 2.18 6.76 0.59
C THR A 18 2.93 6.41 1.86
N GLY A 19 4.05 5.68 1.76
CA GLY A 19 4.90 5.37 2.90
C GLY A 19 5.55 6.60 3.53
N ILE A 20 6.10 7.51 2.72
CA ILE A 20 6.68 8.78 3.21
C ILE A 20 5.60 9.62 3.90
N PHE A 21 4.41 9.73 3.30
CA PHE A 21 3.30 10.46 3.90
C PHE A 21 2.93 9.88 5.27
N SER A 22 2.85 8.56 5.40
CA SER A 22 2.54 7.87 6.66
C SER A 22 3.65 8.03 7.71
N LEU A 23 4.90 8.08 7.26
CA LEU A 23 6.07 8.31 8.12
C LEU A 23 6.09 9.74 8.70
N VAL A 24 5.87 10.74 7.85
CA VAL A 24 5.98 12.16 8.20
C VAL A 24 4.72 12.68 8.88
N LYS A 25 3.53 12.27 8.43
CA LYS A 25 2.22 12.73 8.93
C LYS A 25 1.35 11.56 9.44
N PRO A 26 1.79 10.81 10.47
CA PRO A 26 1.11 9.59 10.92
C PRO A 26 -0.32 9.83 11.43
N ARG A 27 -0.61 10.98 12.04
CA ARG A 27 -1.96 11.31 12.52
C ARG A 27 -2.96 11.55 11.37
N SER A 28 -2.50 12.01 10.21
CA SER A 28 -3.37 12.23 9.05
C SER A 28 -3.82 10.92 8.39
N VAL A 29 -3.22 9.79 8.74
CA VAL A 29 -3.58 8.47 8.21
C VAL A 29 -4.75 7.84 8.97
N GLN A 30 -5.04 8.33 10.18
CA GLN A 30 -6.13 7.84 11.03
C GLN A 30 -7.49 7.97 10.34
N ASP A 31 -7.77 9.14 9.76
CA ASP A 31 -9.04 9.44 9.09
C ASP A 31 -9.32 8.53 7.89
N PHE A 32 -8.26 8.05 7.23
CA PHE A 32 -8.38 7.16 6.07
C PHE A 32 -8.49 5.69 6.47
N THR A 33 -7.75 5.27 7.49
CA THR A 33 -7.66 3.85 7.92
C THR A 33 -8.69 3.47 8.98
N GLY A 34 -9.27 4.43 9.69
CA GLY A 34 -10.10 4.19 10.86
C GLY A 34 -9.30 3.79 12.12
N LEU A 35 -7.96 3.88 12.08
CA LEU A 35 -7.11 3.59 13.23
C LEU A 35 -7.09 4.77 14.21
N GLU A 36 -7.40 4.51 15.48
CA GLU A 36 -7.25 5.50 16.55
C GLU A 36 -5.88 5.38 17.25
N ILE A 37 -5.10 6.47 17.18
CA ILE A 37 -3.86 6.64 17.93
C ILE A 37 -4.22 7.19 19.31
N THR A 38 -4.37 6.30 20.28
CA THR A 38 -4.66 6.67 21.68
C THR A 38 -3.38 6.89 22.51
N VAL A 39 -2.25 6.34 22.06
CA VAL A 39 -0.95 6.39 22.75
C VAL A 39 0.22 6.62 21.79
N PRO A 40 1.37 7.14 22.25
CA PRO A 40 2.55 7.35 21.41
C PRO A 40 3.02 6.10 20.65
N ARG A 41 2.82 4.89 21.21
CA ARG A 41 3.14 3.63 20.53
C ARG A 41 2.38 3.47 19.21
N GLY A 42 1.13 3.92 19.10
CA GLY A 42 0.35 3.85 17.85
C GLY A 42 0.95 4.69 16.74
N ILE A 43 1.60 5.82 17.06
CA ILE A 43 2.36 6.63 16.09
C ILE A 43 3.52 5.81 15.53
N THR A 44 4.22 5.06 16.39
CA THR A 44 5.34 4.21 15.97
C THR A 44 4.86 3.09 15.05
N GLU A 45 3.71 2.45 15.33
CA GLU A 45 3.15 1.41 14.45
C GLU A 45 2.83 1.95 13.05
N ILE A 46 2.20 3.13 12.96
CA ILE A 46 1.92 3.77 11.66
C ILE A 46 3.22 4.08 10.93
N ARG A 47 4.22 4.65 11.61
CA ARG A 47 5.52 4.97 11.00
C ARG A 47 6.27 3.72 10.52
N ALA A 48 6.22 2.64 11.28
CA ALA A 48 6.93 1.41 10.94
C ALA A 48 6.23 0.63 9.82
N VAL A 49 4.93 0.35 9.98
CA VAL A 49 4.18 -0.54 9.09
C VAL A 49 3.61 0.22 7.91
N LEU A 50 2.91 1.33 8.11
CA LEU A 50 2.36 2.10 6.98
C LEU A 50 3.41 3.00 6.33
N GLY A 51 4.46 3.37 7.08
CA GLY A 51 5.57 4.17 6.59
C GLY A 51 6.71 3.34 6.01
N GLY A 52 7.58 2.82 6.88
CA GLY A 52 8.82 2.14 6.52
C GLY A 52 8.61 0.94 5.59
N LEU A 53 7.64 0.06 5.89
CA LEU A 53 7.37 -1.10 5.04
C LEU A 53 6.86 -0.70 3.65
N PHE A 54 5.99 0.30 3.53
CA PHE A 54 5.53 0.78 2.21
C PHE A 54 6.66 1.43 1.42
N ILE A 55 7.52 2.20 2.08
CA ILE A 55 8.73 2.75 1.44
C ILE A 55 9.58 1.60 0.89
N ALA A 56 9.86 0.56 1.70
CA ALA A 56 10.64 -0.59 1.26
C ALA A 56 9.96 -1.37 0.12
N LEU A 57 8.64 -1.59 0.22
CA LEU A 57 7.85 -2.32 -0.78
C LEU A 57 7.89 -1.64 -2.16
N GLY A 58 7.84 -0.30 -2.20
CA GLY A 58 7.94 0.46 -3.44
C GLY A 58 9.38 0.67 -3.90
N ALA A 59 10.35 0.83 -2.98
CA ALA A 59 11.75 1.10 -3.32
C ALA A 59 12.50 -0.15 -3.81
N ALA A 60 12.25 -1.32 -3.23
CA ALA A 60 12.98 -2.54 -3.59
C ALA A 60 12.88 -2.87 -5.10
N PRO A 61 11.71 -2.84 -5.76
CA PRO A 61 11.62 -3.05 -7.20
C PRO A 61 12.43 -2.04 -8.04
N LEU A 62 12.52 -0.78 -7.59
CA LEU A 62 13.28 0.27 -8.27
C LEU A 62 14.79 0.11 -8.09
N ILE A 63 15.24 -0.33 -6.91
CA ILE A 63 16.66 -0.53 -6.58
C ILE A 63 17.20 -1.77 -7.29
N TYR A 64 16.49 -2.89 -7.19
CA TYR A 64 16.94 -4.16 -7.75
C TYR A 64 16.62 -4.31 -9.24
N MET A 65 15.71 -3.49 -9.78
CA MET A 65 15.35 -3.44 -11.19
C MET A 65 15.00 -4.82 -11.78
N SER A 66 14.45 -5.73 -10.97
CA SER A 66 14.13 -7.09 -11.39
C SER A 66 12.63 -7.32 -11.48
N SER A 67 12.20 -8.08 -12.49
CA SER A 67 10.79 -8.43 -12.69
C SER A 67 10.20 -9.13 -11.46
N ASP A 68 10.99 -9.98 -10.79
CA ASP A 68 10.54 -10.72 -9.62
C ASP A 68 10.26 -9.81 -8.42
N MET A 69 10.97 -8.69 -8.27
CA MET A 69 10.71 -7.74 -7.19
C MET A 69 9.41 -6.96 -7.43
N TYR A 70 9.12 -6.57 -8.68
CA TYR A 70 7.82 -6.01 -9.02
C TYR A 70 6.69 -7.01 -8.77
N LYS A 71 6.86 -8.27 -9.16
CA LYS A 71 5.88 -9.34 -8.90
C LYS A 71 5.67 -9.58 -7.41
N MET A 72 6.72 -9.60 -6.61
CA MET A 72 6.62 -9.74 -5.16
C MET A 72 5.78 -8.60 -4.55
N ALA A 73 6.05 -7.35 -4.96
CA ALA A 73 5.25 -6.21 -4.52
C ALA A 73 3.79 -6.32 -4.99
N GLY A 74 3.56 -6.76 -6.22
CA GLY A 74 2.23 -7.02 -6.78
C GLY A 74 1.46 -8.09 -6.01
N ILE A 75 2.11 -9.22 -5.67
CA ILE A 75 1.54 -10.27 -4.83
C ILE A 75 1.16 -9.71 -3.46
N GLY A 76 2.01 -8.88 -2.86
CA GLY A 76 1.70 -8.20 -1.59
C GLY A 76 0.41 -7.38 -1.68
N TYR A 77 0.30 -6.52 -2.70
CA TYR A 77 -0.90 -5.71 -2.92
C TYR A 77 -2.15 -6.55 -3.18
N LEU A 78 -2.07 -7.58 -4.02
CA LEU A 78 -3.20 -8.46 -4.32
C LEU A 78 -3.64 -9.28 -3.11
N ALA A 79 -2.70 -9.75 -2.29
CA ALA A 79 -3.01 -10.46 -1.05
C ALA A 79 -3.74 -9.54 -0.06
N VAL A 80 -3.28 -8.30 0.11
CA VAL A 80 -3.98 -7.30 0.94
C VAL A 80 -5.37 -7.02 0.38
N GLY A 81 -5.50 -6.80 -0.93
CA GLY A 81 -6.79 -6.55 -1.59
C GLY A 81 -7.77 -7.71 -1.42
N LEU A 82 -7.30 -8.95 -1.53
CA LEU A 82 -8.13 -10.14 -1.32
C LEU A 82 -8.64 -10.22 0.13
N VAL A 83 -7.73 -10.08 1.11
CA VAL A 83 -8.10 -10.09 2.53
C VAL A 83 -9.07 -8.94 2.83
N ARG A 84 -8.79 -7.73 2.33
CA ARG A 84 -9.65 -6.56 2.51
C ARG A 84 -11.03 -6.79 1.91
N LEU A 85 -11.15 -7.35 0.71
CA LEU A 85 -12.43 -7.66 0.08
C LEU A 85 -13.27 -8.59 0.96
N VAL A 86 -12.66 -9.66 1.48
CA VAL A 86 -13.36 -10.60 2.38
C VAL A 86 -13.76 -9.88 3.68
N SER A 87 -12.86 -9.13 4.29
CA SER A 87 -13.13 -8.37 5.54
C SER A 87 -14.20 -7.30 5.38
N ILE A 88 -14.27 -6.62 4.23
CA ILE A 88 -15.34 -5.65 3.93
C ILE A 88 -16.72 -6.31 4.05
N ILE A 89 -16.85 -7.52 3.50
CA ILE A 89 -18.10 -8.26 3.47
C ILE A 89 -18.44 -8.81 4.86
N VAL A 90 -17.46 -9.46 5.50
CA VAL A 90 -17.64 -10.10 6.81
C VAL A 90 -17.91 -9.06 7.91
N ASP A 91 -17.13 -7.98 7.95
CA ASP A 91 -17.20 -6.94 8.99
C ASP A 91 -18.19 -5.82 8.62
N LYS A 92 -18.85 -5.91 7.46
CA LYS A 92 -19.78 -4.90 6.91
C LYS A 92 -19.18 -3.49 6.84
N SER A 93 -17.88 -3.39 6.61
CA SER A 93 -17.11 -2.14 6.63
C SER A 93 -17.14 -1.42 5.27
N TYR A 94 -18.34 -1.26 4.71
CA TYR A 94 -18.63 -0.61 3.41
C TYR A 94 -18.50 0.92 3.46
N VAL A 95 -17.35 1.41 3.91
CA VAL A 95 -17.04 2.84 3.95
C VAL A 95 -16.21 3.27 2.74
N ARG A 96 -16.38 4.52 2.32
CA ARG A 96 -15.77 5.07 1.11
C ARG A 96 -14.25 4.89 1.08
N SER A 97 -13.56 5.18 2.18
CA SER A 97 -12.09 5.04 2.25
C SER A 97 -11.64 3.59 2.05
N ASN A 98 -12.35 2.63 2.64
CA ASN A 98 -12.03 1.21 2.53
C ASN A 98 -12.25 0.68 1.09
N MET A 99 -13.29 1.15 0.40
CA MET A 99 -13.50 0.82 -1.02
C MET A 99 -12.41 1.42 -1.91
N ILE A 100 -12.00 2.66 -1.64
CA ILE A 100 -10.89 3.31 -2.34
C ILE A 100 -9.62 2.50 -2.14
N SER A 101 -9.29 2.10 -0.91
CA SER A 101 -8.11 1.26 -0.65
C SER A 101 -8.15 -0.05 -1.44
N LEU A 102 -9.29 -0.74 -1.49
CA LEU A 102 -9.44 -1.98 -2.24
C LEU A 102 -9.15 -1.79 -3.73
N ILE A 103 -9.72 -0.74 -4.35
CA ILE A 103 -9.48 -0.44 -5.77
C ILE A 103 -7.99 -0.16 -6.00
N PHE A 104 -7.37 0.65 -5.14
CA PHE A 104 -5.93 0.94 -5.22
C PHE A 104 -5.09 -0.32 -5.11
N GLU A 105 -5.43 -1.21 -4.18
CA GLU A 105 -4.69 -2.46 -3.95
C GLU A 105 -4.77 -3.39 -5.16
N VAL A 106 -5.96 -3.57 -5.74
CA VAL A 106 -6.14 -4.41 -6.93
C VAL A 106 -5.45 -3.79 -8.15
N VAL A 107 -5.61 -2.49 -8.40
CA VAL A 107 -5.04 -1.82 -9.58
C VAL A 107 -3.50 -1.82 -9.51
N LEU A 108 -2.92 -1.38 -8.39
CA LEU A 108 -1.46 -1.39 -8.24
C LEU A 108 -0.92 -2.82 -8.23
N GLY A 109 -1.62 -3.76 -7.57
CA GLY A 109 -1.25 -5.17 -7.54
C GLY A 109 -1.17 -5.78 -8.93
N LEU A 110 -2.16 -5.55 -9.79
CA LEU A 110 -2.17 -6.05 -11.16
C LEU A 110 -1.08 -5.40 -12.03
N ILE A 111 -0.89 -4.08 -11.94
CA ILE A 111 0.17 -3.37 -12.67
C ILE A 111 1.55 -3.91 -12.31
N LEU A 112 1.80 -4.16 -11.02
CA LEU A 112 3.08 -4.65 -10.54
C LEU A 112 3.31 -6.14 -10.89
N PHE A 113 2.25 -6.94 -10.92
CA PHE A 113 2.33 -8.38 -11.14
C PHE A 113 2.54 -8.78 -12.61
N ILE A 114 1.89 -8.10 -13.56
CA ILE A 114 1.92 -8.42 -15.00
C ILE A 114 3.14 -7.80 -15.64
#